data_AF-X0W409-F1
#
_entry.id   AF-X0W409-F1
#
_cell.length_a   1.000
_cell.length_b   1.000
_cell.length_c   1.000
_cell.angle_alpha   90.00
_cell.angle_beta   90.00
_cell.angle_gamma   90.00
#
_symmetry.space_group_name_H-M   'P 1'
#
loop_
_entity.id
_entity.type
_entity.pdbx_description
1 polymer ?
#
loop_
_entity_poly.entity_id
_entity_poly.type
_entity_poly.pdbx_seq_one_letter_code
_entity_poly.pdbx_strand_id
1 'polypeptide(L)' 'YIASVALGYLKWDEIQRCCEISKVFTPNPENRKIYDKLFAEYVNIYKIIRKTYNRLNK' A
#
# COMPACT_ATOMS: atom_id res chain seq x y z
N TYR A 1 -13.22 -17.13 0.47
CA TYR A 1 -12.37 -17.91 -0.45
C TYR A 1 -11.51 -18.98 0.24
N ILE A 2 -10.90 -18.72 1.41
CA ILE A 2 -10.01 -19.70 2.09
C ILE A 2 -10.67 -21.08 2.31
N ALA A 3 -11.90 -21.11 2.82
CA ALA A 3 -12.65 -22.36 2.99
C ALA A 3 -12.94 -23.07 1.65
N SER A 4 -13.37 -22.33 0.62
CA SER A 4 -13.65 -22.88 -0.71
C SER A 4 -12.40 -23.48 -1.37
N VAL A 5 -11.23 -22.89 -1.16
CA VAL A 5 -9.96 -23.43 -1.64
C VAL A 5 -9.54 -24.67 -0.87
N ALA A 6 -9.65 -24.64 0.46
CA ALA A 6 -9.33 -25.81 1.30
C ALA A 6 -10.22 -27.03 1.01
N LEU A 7 -11.47 -26.78 0.58
CA LEU A 7 -12.44 -27.80 0.21
C LEU A 7 -12.37 -28.22 -1.27
N GLY A 8 -11.45 -27.65 -2.06
CA GLY A 8 -11.25 -28.01 -3.47
C GLY A 8 -12.27 -27.42 -4.46
N TYR A 9 -13.17 -26.55 -4.00
CA TYR A 9 -14.17 -25.89 -4.85
C TYR A 9 -13.61 -24.72 -5.67
N LEU A 10 -12.40 -24.25 -5.34
CA LEU A 10 -11.77 -23.10 -5.98
C LEU A 10 -10.25 -23.23 -5.93
N LYS A 11 -9.54 -22.83 -6.98
CA LYS A 11 -8.08 -22.67 -6.96
C LYS A 11 -7.70 -21.22 -6.64
N TRP A 12 -6.51 -21.00 -6.09
CA TRP A 12 -6.01 -19.64 -5.79
C TRP A 12 -6.07 -18.71 -7.01
N ASP A 13 -5.72 -19.22 -8.19
CA ASP A 13 -5.72 -18.46 -9.45
C ASP A 13 -7.13 -18.09 -9.94
N GLU A 14 -8.18 -18.69 -9.38
CA GLU A 14 -9.57 -18.48 -9.79
C GLU A 14 -10.27 -17.41 -8.95
N ILE A 15 -9.70 -17.02 -7.80
CA ILE A 15 -10.29 -16.03 -6.88
C ILE A 15 -10.54 -14.69 -7.56
N GLN A 16 -9.66 -14.28 -8.47
CA GLN A 16 -9.80 -13.04 -9.23
C GLN A 16 -11.13 -12.97 -10.02
N ARG A 17 -11.71 -14.11 -10.42
CA ARG A 17 -12.99 -14.17 -11.13
C ARG A 17 -14.19 -13.97 -10.21
N CYS A 18 -14.00 -14.10 -8.91
CA CYS A 18 -15.04 -13.94 -7.90
C CYS A 18 -15.16 -12.49 -7.40
N CYS A 19 -14.26 -11.59 -7.82
CA CYS A 19 -14.24 -10.20 -7.40
C CYS A 19 -14.28 -9.28 -8.61
N GLU A 20 -15.29 -8.40 -8.65
CA GLU A 20 -15.39 -7.39 -9.69
C GLU A 20 -14.54 -6.16 -9.34
N ILE A 21 -13.83 -5.63 -10.34
CA ILE A 21 -13.06 -4.40 -10.20
C ILE A 21 -14.05 -3.22 -10.28
N SER A 22 -14.31 -2.58 -9.15
CA SER A 22 -15.22 -1.42 -9.10
C SER A 22 -14.66 -0.20 -9.84
N LYS A 23 -13.35 0.07 -9.74
CA LYS A 23 -12.73 1.23 -10.36
C LYS A 23 -11.23 1.04 -10.53
N VAL A 24 -10.68 1.56 -11.65
CA VAL A 24 -9.25 1.65 -11.91
C VAL A 24 -8.87 3.12 -11.97
N PHE A 25 -7.80 3.50 -11.26
CA PHE A 25 -7.28 4.86 -11.25
C PHE A 25 -5.92 4.90 -11.92
N THR A 26 -5.80 5.73 -12.96
CA THR A 26 -4.54 5.95 -13.66
C THR A 26 -3.79 7.12 -13.04
N PRO A 27 -2.48 7.00 -12.77
CA PRO A 27 -1.70 8.11 -12.24
C PRO A 27 -1.75 9.33 -13.18
N ASN A 28 -1.96 10.53 -12.62
CA ASN A 28 -1.77 11.78 -13.36
C ASN A 28 -0.27 12.15 -13.37
N PRO A 29 0.41 12.18 -14.54
CA PRO A 29 1.85 12.47 -14.62
C PRO A 29 2.24 13.84 -14.06
N GLU A 30 1.36 14.85 -14.14
CA GLU A 30 1.63 16.20 -13.63
C GLU A 30 1.83 16.20 -12.10
N ASN A 31 1.12 15.31 -11.41
CA ASN A 31 1.21 15.19 -9.96
C ASN A 31 2.48 14.47 -9.50
N ARG A 32 3.18 13.76 -10.40
CA ARG A 32 4.35 12.94 -10.06
C ARG A 32 5.42 13.76 -9.35
N LYS A 33 5.82 14.89 -9.95
CA LYS A 33 6.87 15.76 -9.40
C LYS A 33 6.49 16.35 -8.03
N ILE A 34 5.20 16.66 -7.84
CA ILE A 34 4.69 17.20 -6.58
C ILE A 34 4.79 16.13 -5.49
N TYR A 35 4.29 14.93 -5.75
CA TYR A 35 4.34 13.84 -4.78
C TYR A 35 5.76 13.36 -4.50
N ASP A 36 6.65 13.33 -5.49
CA ASP A 36 8.06 12.97 -5.30
C ASP A 36 8.73 13.95 -4.31
N LYS A 37 8.50 15.26 -4.46
CA LYS A 37 9.01 16.28 -3.54
C LYS A 37 8.42 16.12 -2.12
N LEU A 38 7.10 15.95 -2.01
CA LEU A 38 6.44 15.79 -0.72
C LEU A 38 6.90 14.52 0.01
N PHE A 39 7.10 13.43 -0.73
CA PHE A 39 7.55 12.17 -0.18
C PHE A 39 9.00 12.25 0.34
N ALA A 40 9.88 12.96 -0.37
CA ALA A 40 11.24 13.20 0.10
C ALA A 40 11.25 13.93 1.46
N GLU A 41 10.45 14.98 1.61
CA GLU A 41 10.33 15.71 2.88
C GLU A 41 9.69 14.86 3.98
N TYR A 42 8.67 14.07 3.65
CA TYR A 42 8.07 13.11 4.60
C TYR A 42 9.14 12.16 5.17
N VAL A 43 10.01 11.59 4.33
CA VAL A 43 11.08 10.69 4.76
C VAL A 43 12.08 11.41 5.66
N ASN A 44 12.43 12.67 5.35
CA ASN A 44 13.33 13.46 6.19
C ASN A 44 12.72 13.70 7.59
N ILE A 45 11.45 14.11 7.65
CA ILE A 45 10.71 14.31 8.89
C ILE A 45 10.65 13.02 9.70
N TYR A 46 10.29 11.90 9.06
CA TYR A 46 10.22 10.59 9.72
C TYR A 46 11.56 10.20 10.37
N LYS A 47 12.68 10.41 9.67
CA LYS A 47 14.02 10.11 10.21
C LYS A 47 14.37 10.94 11.45
N ILE A 48 13.98 12.21 11.47
CA ILE A 48 14.19 13.10 12.62
C ILE A 48 13.35 12.61 13.81
N ILE A 49 12.05 12.42 13.57
CA ILE A 49 11.08 12.04 14.60
C ILE A 49 11.43 10.66 15.20
N ARG A 50 11.84 9.69 14.39
CA ARG A 50 12.27 8.36 14.87
C ARG A 50 13.40 8.45 15.89
N LYS A 51 14.39 9.32 15.67
CA LYS A 51 15.49 9.54 16.63
C LYS A 51 15.00 10.19 17.92
N THR A 52 14.11 11.18 17.80
CA THR A 52 13.50 11.85 18.96
C THR A 52 12.72 10.87 19.83
N TYR A 53 11.83 10.07 19.24
CA TYR A 53 11.07 9.07 20.01
C TYR A 53 11.96 7.99 20.63
N ASN A 54 12.99 7.52 19.93
CA ASN A 54 13.93 6.55 20.50
C ASN A 54 14.70 7.12 21.71
N ARG A 55 14.97 8.43 21.73
CA ARG A 55 15.57 9.10 22.89
C ARG A 55 14.58 9.28 24.04
N LEU A 56 13.32 9.61 23.74
CA LEU A 56 12.29 9.87 24.76
C LEU A 56 11.73 8.60 25.40
N ASN A 57 11.78 7.46 24.71
CA ASN A 57 11.31 6.17 25.22
C ASN A 57 12.40 5.38 25.99
N LYS A 58 13.53 6.02 26.30
CA LYS A 58 14.57 5.49 27.19
C LYS A 58 14.52 6.25 28.51
#